data_AF-A0A0P4UT08-F1
#
_entry.id   AF-A0A0P4UT08-F1
#
_cell.length_a   1.000
_cell.length_b   1.000
_cell.length_c   1.000
_cell.angle_alpha   90.00
_cell.angle_beta   90.00
_cell.angle_gamma   90.00
#
_symmetry.space_group_name_H-M   'P 1'
#
loop_
_entity.id
_entity.type
_entity.pdbx_description
1 polymer ?
#
loop_
_entity_poly.entity_id
_entity_poly.type
_entity_poly.pdbx_seq_one_letter_code
_entity_poly.pdbx_strand_id
1 'polypeptide(L)' 'MENSGLSSAHFDAVVENLVATLKSLGVSDELIGEVGAIAASHATKREVLNELA' A
#
# COMPACT_ATOMS: atom_id res chain seq x y z
N MET A 1 12.96 4.31 18.20
CA MET A 1 11.57 4.02 17.79
C MET A 1 11.43 2.51 17.81
N GLU A 2 10.45 1.97 18.54
CA GLU A 2 10.11 0.55 18.42
C GLU A 2 9.60 0.32 17.01
N ASN A 3 10.44 -0.30 16.18
CA ASN A 3 9.99 -0.82 14.90
C ASN A 3 9.30 -2.13 15.23
N SER A 4 7.96 -2.17 15.25
CA SER A 4 7.14 -3.32 15.67
C SER A 4 7.27 -4.56 14.75
N GLY A 5 8.42 -4.72 14.08
CA GLY A 5 8.64 -5.69 13.01
C GLY A 5 8.07 -5.26 11.67
N LEU A 6 7.73 -3.97 11.48
CA LEU A 6 7.17 -3.47 10.23
C LEU A 6 8.16 -3.73 9.07
N SER A 7 7.63 -4.22 7.95
CA SER A 7 8.42 -4.63 6.79
C SER A 7 7.63 -4.42 5.50
N SER A 8 8.30 -4.55 4.36
CA SER A 8 7.66 -4.52 3.03
C SER A 8 6.43 -5.42 2.95
N ALA A 9 6.48 -6.63 3.50
CA ALA A 9 5.36 -7.57 3.43
C ALA A 9 4.11 -7.03 4.13
N HIS A 10 4.27 -6.33 5.26
CA HIS A 10 3.16 -5.70 5.96
C HIS A 10 2.57 -4.54 5.17
N PHE A 11 3.42 -3.72 4.55
CA PHE A 11 3.00 -2.62 3.68
C PHE A 11 2.21 -3.14 2.48
N ASP A 12 2.77 -4.14 1.78
CA ASP A 12 2.17 -4.73 0.59
C ASP A 12 0.80 -5.36 0.92
N ALA A 13 0.69 -6.06 2.06
CA ALA A 13 -0.59 -6.60 2.54
C ALA A 13 -1.67 -5.52 2.77
N VAL A 14 -1.30 -4.33 3.27
CA VAL A 14 -2.25 -3.23 3.45
C VAL A 14 -2.72 -2.66 2.11
N VAL A 15 -1.82 -2.53 1.13
CA VAL A 15 -2.19 -2.12 -0.23
C VAL A 15 -3.11 -3.15 -0.89
N GLU A 16 -2.81 -4.45 -0.73
CA GLU A 16 -3.67 -5.54 -1.22
C GLU A 16 -5.07 -5.50 -0.60
N ASN A 17 -5.15 -5.30 0.72
CA ASN A 17 -6.43 -5.17 1.44
C ASN A 17 -7.25 -3.97 0.94
N LEU A 18 -6.59 -2.84 0.65
CA LEU A 18 -7.25 -1.66 0.06
C LEU A 18 -7.83 -1.99 -1.32
N VAL A 19 -7.02 -2.58 -2.20
CA VAL A 19 -7.46 -2.98 -3.56
C VAL A 19 -8.62 -3.97 -3.51
N ALA A 20 -8.54 -4.99 -2.64
CA ALA A 20 -9.62 -5.97 -2.46
C ALA A 20 -10.92 -5.35 -1.95
N THR A 21 -10.81 -4.35 -1.08
CA THR A 21 -11.98 -3.60 -0.56
C THR A 21 -12.64 -2.79 -1.67
N LEU A 22 -11.88 -2.05 -2.47
CA LEU A 22 -12.41 -1.25 -3.59
C LEU A 22 -13.11 -2.14 -4.63
N LYS A 23 -12.52 -3.30 -4.93
CA LYS A 23 -13.15 -4.31 -5.79
C LYS A 23 -14.48 -4.79 -5.23
N SER A 24 -14.55 -5.04 -3.92
CA SER A 24 -15.79 -5.48 -3.25
C SER A 24 -16.87 -4.39 -3.23
N LEU A 25 -16.48 -3.11 -3.28
CA LEU A 25 -17.39 -1.98 -3.38
C LEU A 25 -17.85 -1.67 -4.82
N GLY A 26 -17.39 -2.44 -5.82
CA GLY A 26 -17.77 -2.26 -7.22
C GLY A 26 -17.09 -1.08 -7.91
N VAL A 27 -15.93 -0.62 -7.40
CA VAL A 27 -15.10 0.37 -8.09
C VAL A 27 -14.52 -0.26 -9.37
N SER A 28 -14.38 0.52 -10.44
CA SER A 28 -13.83 0.03 -11.71
C SER A 28 -12.35 -0.36 -11.57
N ASP A 29 -11.93 -1.37 -12.32
CA ASP A 29 -10.53 -1.84 -12.33
C ASP A 29 -9.55 -0.73 -12.75
N GLU A 30 -9.98 0.21 -13.59
CA GLU A 30 -9.21 1.41 -13.98
C GLU A 30 -8.85 2.27 -12.76
N LEU A 31 -9.86 2.66 -11.97
CA LEU A 31 -9.66 3.47 -10.76
C LEU A 31 -8.92 2.70 -9.66
N ILE A 32 -9.15 1.39 -9.56
CA ILE A 32 -8.40 0.51 -8.65
C ILE A 32 -6.92 0.49 -9.04
N GLY A 33 -6.60 0.43 -10.34
CA GLY A 33 -5.24 0.50 -10.85
C GLY A 33 -4.54 1.80 -10.46
N GLU A 34 -5.22 2.93 -10.59
CA GLU A 34 -4.70 4.24 -10.16
C GLU A 34 -4.43 4.28 -8.65
N VAL A 35 -5.40 3.85 -7.84
CA VAL A 35 -5.24 3.82 -6.37
C VAL A 35 -4.10 2.90 -5.96
N GLY A 36 -4.01 1.71 -6.56
CA GLY A 36 -2.92 0.77 -6.30
C GLY A 36 -1.55 1.35 -6.64
N ALA A 37 -1.42 2.05 -7.77
CA ALA A 37 -0.16 2.69 -8.18
C ALA A 37 0.25 3.82 -7.22
N ILE A 38 -0.71 4.62 -6.75
CA ILE A 38 -0.46 5.70 -5.77
C ILE A 38 -0.07 5.10 -4.42
N ALA A 39 -0.85 4.14 -3.92
CA ALA A 39 -0.63 3.52 -2.62
C ALA A 39 0.68 2.72 -2.55
N ALA A 40 1.06 2.06 -3.65
CA ALA A 40 2.30 1.28 -3.75
C ALA A 40 3.52 2.12 -4.21
N SER A 41 3.43 3.45 -4.22
CA SER A 41 4.53 4.26 -4.72
C SER A 41 5.82 4.02 -3.92
N HIS A 42 6.96 3.95 -4.61
CA HIS A 42 8.25 3.68 -3.99
C HIS A 42 8.63 4.74 -2.94
N ALA A 43 8.26 6.01 -3.19
CA ALA A 43 8.51 7.09 -2.24
C ALA A 43 7.71 6.89 -0.94
N THR A 44 6.40 6.67 -1.05
CA THR A 44 5.53 6.43 0.12
C THR A 44 5.95 5.19 0.90
N LYS A 45 6.28 4.10 0.19
CA LYS A 45 6.72 2.84 0.83
C LYS A 45 7.97 3.05 1.68
N ARG A 46 8.99 3.74 1.14
CA ARG A 46 10.22 4.03 1.87
C ARG A 46 10.01 4.97 3.07
N GLU A 47 9.14 5.96 2.93
CA GLU A 47 8.77 6.84 4.05
C GLU A 47 8.11 6.06 5.19
N VAL A 48 7.14 5.21 4.88
CA VAL A 48 6.44 4.40 5.88
C VAL A 48 7.36 3.38 6.54
N LEU A 49 8.28 2.78 5.79
CA LEU A 49 9.26 1.83 6.31
C LEU A 49 10.45 2.49 7.01
N ASN A 50 10.49 3.83 7.08
CA ASN A 50 11.63 4.61 7.60
C ASN A 50 12.96 4.26 6.91
N GLU A 51 12.92 4.00 5.60
CA GLU A 51 14.07 3.65 4.76
C GLU A 51 14.68 4.89 4.04
N LEU A 52 14.26 6.09 4.41
CA LEU A 52 14.90 7.35 4.02
C LEU A 52 16.10 7.63 4.94
N ALA A 53 17.17 6.85 4.77
CA ALA A 53 18.49 7.14 5.31
C ALA A 53 19.42 7.65 4.19
#